data_AF-S4R724-F1
#
_entry.id   AF-S4R724-F1
#
_cell.length_a   1.000
_cell.length_b   1.000
_cell.length_c   1.000
_cell.angle_alpha   90.00
_cell.angle_beta   90.00
_cell.angle_gamma   90.00
#
_symmetry.space_group_name_H-M   'P 1'
#
loop_
_entity.id
_entity.type
_entity.pdbx_description
1 polymer ?
#
loop_
_entity_poly.entity_id
_entity_poly.type
_entity_poly.pdbx_seq_one_letter_code
_entity_poly.pdbx_strand_id
1 'polypeptide(L)'
;HQFFKTDFKKGPEFTRALGHGVDLSHVYGDSLETQHQLRLFKGGNLKFQVIDGQVYPPSVDEARVAMMYPEHVPARARFAVGHESFGLVPGLMMFSTLWLREHNRVCAILREDHPEWDDERLFQTARLVLIGQTIKIVIEDYVQHLSGYHFRLKFDPELLFRENFQYRNRIAAEFNHLYHWHPLMPDAFALQGRLVRYPQFLFN
;
A
#
# COMPACT_ATOMS: atom_id res chain seq x y z
N HIS A 1 6.18 3.83 -3.05
CA HIS A 1 6.98 2.72 -2.50
C HIS A 1 6.60 1.32 -3.01
N GLN A 2 5.41 1.06 -3.56
CA GLN A 2 5.08 -0.28 -4.06
C GLN A 2 5.99 -0.77 -5.20
N PHE A 3 6.39 0.15 -6.10
CA PHE A 3 7.19 -0.18 -7.29
C PHE A 3 8.62 0.36 -7.25
N PHE A 4 8.99 1.10 -6.20
CA PHE A 4 10.37 1.51 -5.91
C PHE A 4 10.86 0.76 -4.67
N LYS A 5 11.41 -0.44 -4.90
CA LYS A 5 11.99 -1.32 -3.86
C LYS A 5 13.39 -1.76 -4.31
N THR A 6 14.35 -0.84 -4.29
CA THR A 6 15.74 -1.15 -4.70
C THR A 6 16.31 -2.35 -3.94
N ASP A 7 16.93 -3.28 -4.66
CA ASP A 7 17.62 -4.44 -4.11
C ASP A 7 19.10 -4.11 -3.85
N PHE A 8 19.36 -3.44 -2.73
CA PHE A 8 20.72 -3.06 -2.35
C PHE A 8 21.70 -4.23 -2.18
N LYS A 9 21.21 -5.48 -2.08
CA LYS A 9 22.09 -6.66 -2.07
C LYS A 9 22.67 -6.97 -3.45
N LYS A 10 21.94 -6.64 -4.52
CA LYS A 10 22.37 -6.84 -5.91
C LYS A 10 23.00 -5.61 -6.54
N GLY A 11 22.50 -4.42 -6.18
CA GLY A 11 22.98 -3.15 -6.71
C GLY A 11 21.87 -2.11 -6.82
N PRO A 12 22.21 -0.82 -6.95
CA PRO A 12 21.24 0.28 -7.04
C PRO A 12 20.27 0.20 -8.23
N GLU A 13 20.62 -0.55 -9.27
CA GLU A 13 19.87 -0.76 -10.51
C GLU A 13 18.82 -1.88 -10.41
N PHE A 14 18.87 -2.72 -9.38
CA PHE A 14 17.98 -3.87 -9.21
C PHE A 14 16.77 -3.51 -8.34
N THR A 15 15.63 -4.18 -8.59
CA THR A 15 14.40 -4.02 -7.80
C THR A 15 13.88 -5.35 -7.29
N ARG A 16 13.30 -5.35 -6.09
CA ARG A 16 12.49 -6.46 -5.54
C ARG A 16 11.01 -6.36 -5.93
N ALA A 17 10.55 -5.21 -6.40
CA ALA A 17 9.17 -5.00 -6.84
C ALA A 17 8.97 -5.48 -8.28
N LEU A 18 8.89 -6.81 -8.46
CA LEU A 18 8.86 -7.45 -9.79
C LEU A 18 7.58 -7.18 -10.59
N GLY A 19 6.50 -6.69 -9.94
CA GLY A 19 5.27 -6.28 -10.63
C GLY A 19 5.42 -5.03 -11.50
N HIS A 20 6.47 -4.21 -11.28
CA HIS A 20 6.77 -3.02 -12.06
C HIS A 20 5.57 -2.07 -12.28
N GLY A 21 4.74 -1.85 -11.27
CA GLY A 21 3.58 -0.97 -11.41
C GLY A 21 2.65 -0.99 -10.20
N VAL A 22 1.39 -0.71 -10.46
CA VAL A 22 0.33 -0.67 -9.44
C VAL A 22 -0.25 -2.07 -9.25
N ASP A 23 0.48 -2.90 -8.49
CA ASP A 23 0.07 -4.28 -8.14
C ASP A 23 -0.44 -4.41 -6.68
N LEU A 24 -0.38 -3.30 -5.94
CA LEU A 24 -0.67 -3.19 -4.51
C LEU A 24 0.18 -4.14 -3.63
N SER A 25 1.38 -4.51 -4.08
CA SER A 25 2.34 -5.31 -3.27
C SER A 25 2.69 -4.67 -1.93
N HIS A 26 2.62 -3.35 -1.83
CA HIS A 26 2.78 -2.65 -0.55
C HIS A 26 1.67 -2.94 0.49
N VAL A 27 0.52 -3.44 0.05
CA VAL A 27 -0.58 -3.92 0.92
C VAL A 27 -0.51 -5.44 1.06
N TYR A 28 -0.32 -6.15 -0.05
CA TYR A 28 -0.47 -7.61 -0.12
C TYR A 28 0.84 -8.43 -0.04
N GLY A 29 2.00 -7.78 0.04
CA GLY A 29 3.31 -8.43 -0.04
C GLY A 29 3.85 -8.53 -1.48
N ASP A 30 5.17 -8.67 -1.60
CA ASP A 30 5.89 -8.89 -2.86
C ASP A 30 6.10 -10.37 -3.22
N SER A 31 5.70 -11.28 -2.32
CA SER A 31 5.72 -12.73 -2.53
C SER A 31 4.38 -13.35 -2.14
N LEU A 32 4.08 -14.53 -2.71
CA LEU A 32 2.88 -15.28 -2.36
C LEU A 32 2.92 -15.76 -0.90
N GLU A 33 4.10 -16.07 -0.38
CA GLU A 33 4.30 -16.44 1.02
C GLU A 33 3.88 -15.31 1.97
N THR A 34 4.39 -14.10 1.75
CA THR A 34 4.01 -12.91 2.52
C THR A 34 2.51 -12.62 2.40
N GLN A 35 1.96 -12.76 1.19
CA GLN A 35 0.52 -12.58 0.97
C GLN A 35 -0.31 -13.56 1.79
N HIS A 36 0.04 -14.85 1.80
CA HIS A 36 -0.64 -15.85 2.60
C HIS A 36 -0.52 -15.55 4.10
N GLN A 37 0.65 -15.13 4.55
CA GLN A 37 0.86 -14.74 5.95
C GLN A 37 -0.01 -13.56 6.41
N LEU A 38 -0.29 -12.61 5.51
CA LEU A 38 -1.15 -11.44 5.77
C LEU A 38 -2.64 -11.73 5.63
N ARG A 39 -3.03 -12.80 4.93
CA ARG A 39 -4.44 -13.17 4.71
C ARG A 39 -5.05 -13.85 5.93
N LEU A 40 -6.32 -13.54 6.17
CA LEU A 40 -7.12 -14.20 7.20
C LEU A 40 -7.63 -15.57 6.73
N PHE A 41 -7.70 -15.79 5.40
CA PHE A 41 -8.33 -16.96 4.78
C PHE A 41 -9.78 -17.19 5.24
N LYS A 42 -10.47 -16.08 5.50
CA LYS A 42 -11.90 -16.07 5.82
C LYS A 42 -12.58 -14.86 5.21
N GLY A 43 -13.53 -15.11 4.32
CA GLY A 43 -14.34 -14.08 3.67
C GLY A 43 -13.52 -13.10 2.83
N GLY A 44 -12.40 -13.56 2.26
CA GLY A 44 -11.47 -12.77 1.46
C GLY A 44 -10.61 -11.79 2.25
N ASN A 45 -10.71 -11.74 3.59
CA ASN A 45 -10.12 -10.65 4.37
C ASN A 45 -8.61 -10.78 4.56
N LEU A 46 -7.97 -9.63 4.79
CA LEU A 46 -6.67 -9.53 5.44
C LEU A 46 -6.82 -9.68 6.96
N LYS A 47 -5.80 -10.24 7.62
CA LYS A 47 -5.68 -10.25 9.09
C LYS A 47 -5.67 -8.82 9.62
N PHE A 48 -6.12 -8.65 10.84
CA PHE A 48 -6.17 -7.35 11.52
C PHE A 48 -6.27 -7.56 13.03
N GLN A 49 -5.98 -6.51 13.78
CA GLN A 49 -6.25 -6.45 15.22
C GLN A 49 -7.16 -5.27 15.54
N VAL A 50 -7.78 -5.29 16.72
CA VAL A 50 -8.61 -4.21 17.22
C VAL A 50 -7.93 -3.58 18.43
N ILE A 51 -7.60 -2.29 18.34
CA ILE A 51 -6.99 -1.50 19.42
C ILE A 51 -7.94 -0.33 19.65
N ASP A 52 -8.39 -0.14 20.90
CA ASP A 52 -9.32 0.93 21.27
C ASP A 52 -10.58 1.01 20.38
N GLY A 53 -11.12 -0.16 20.00
CA GLY A 53 -12.31 -0.27 19.14
C GLY A 53 -12.06 0.03 17.66
N GLN A 54 -10.81 0.24 17.25
CA GLN A 54 -10.43 0.58 15.89
C GLN A 54 -9.60 -0.52 15.23
N VAL A 55 -9.82 -0.74 13.93
CA VAL A 55 -9.11 -1.77 13.15
C VAL A 55 -7.72 -1.29 12.76
N TYR A 56 -6.69 -2.07 13.07
CA TYR A 56 -5.30 -1.85 12.70
C TYR A 56 -4.69 -3.08 12.03
N PRO A 57 -3.56 -2.95 11.31
CA PRO A 57 -2.83 -4.11 10.80
C PRO A 57 -2.47 -5.09 11.91
N PRO A 58 -2.35 -6.39 11.60
CA PRO A 58 -2.01 -7.41 12.60
C PRO A 58 -0.60 -7.16 13.14
N SER A 59 -0.28 -7.79 14.27
CA SER A 59 1.09 -7.75 14.78
C SER A 59 2.02 -8.68 14.00
N VAL A 60 3.33 -8.45 14.07
CA VAL A 60 4.33 -9.38 13.52
C VAL A 60 4.24 -10.76 14.18
N ASP A 61 3.86 -10.86 15.46
CA ASP A 61 3.67 -12.16 16.13
C ASP A 61 2.53 -12.98 15.51
N GLU A 62 1.48 -12.32 15.04
CA GLU A 62 0.30 -12.95 14.46
C GLU A 62 0.48 -13.28 12.96
N ALA A 63 1.01 -12.34 12.19
CA ALA A 63 1.18 -12.50 10.74
C ALA A 63 2.47 -13.26 10.38
N ARG A 64 3.52 -13.18 11.21
CA ARG A 64 4.86 -13.76 10.98
C ARG A 64 5.58 -13.26 9.73
N VAL A 65 5.29 -12.01 9.34
CA VAL A 65 5.94 -11.32 8.21
C VAL A 65 7.17 -10.54 8.72
N ALA A 66 8.25 -10.56 7.95
CA ALA A 66 9.44 -9.76 8.25
C ALA A 66 9.15 -8.26 8.05
N MET A 67 9.37 -7.47 9.10
CA MET A 67 9.21 -6.02 9.10
C MET A 67 10.48 -5.33 9.59
N MET A 68 10.81 -4.19 9.00
CA MET A 68 11.94 -3.36 9.42
C MET A 68 11.51 -2.44 10.56
N TYR A 69 11.93 -2.80 11.78
CA TYR A 69 11.74 -2.01 13.00
C TYR A 69 13.03 -2.05 13.83
N PRO A 70 13.25 -1.08 14.74
CA PRO A 70 14.36 -1.15 15.69
C PRO A 70 14.28 -2.42 16.54
N GLU A 71 15.44 -3.04 16.82
CA GLU A 71 15.52 -4.34 17.50
C GLU A 71 14.87 -4.38 18.88
N HIS A 72 14.84 -3.23 19.58
CA HIS A 72 14.24 -3.12 20.91
C HIS A 72 12.70 -3.14 20.91
N VAL A 73 12.05 -3.00 19.74
CA VAL A 73 10.58 -3.02 19.64
C VAL A 73 10.09 -4.47 19.55
N PRO A 74 9.32 -4.97 20.52
CA PRO A 74 8.89 -6.37 20.53
C PRO A 74 7.91 -6.66 19.40
N ALA A 75 7.90 -7.91 18.92
CA ALA A 75 7.06 -8.38 17.80
C ALA A 75 5.56 -8.05 17.94
N ARG A 76 4.97 -8.25 19.11
CA ARG A 76 3.59 -7.83 19.42
C ARG A 76 3.28 -6.34 19.23
N ALA A 77 4.29 -5.47 19.32
CA ALA A 77 4.15 -4.01 19.15
C ALA A 77 4.52 -3.53 17.75
N ARG A 78 4.88 -4.45 16.83
CA ARG A 78 5.21 -4.13 15.44
C ARG A 78 4.03 -4.52 14.56
N PHE A 79 3.54 -3.57 13.76
CA PHE A 79 2.52 -3.85 12.78
C PHE A 79 3.11 -4.59 11.57
N ALA A 80 2.39 -5.57 11.04
CA ALA A 80 2.74 -6.32 9.84
C ALA A 80 1.87 -5.88 8.66
N VAL A 81 2.52 -5.45 7.58
CA VAL A 81 1.88 -4.97 6.34
C VAL A 81 2.69 -5.44 5.13
N GLY A 82 2.16 -5.27 3.91
CA GLY A 82 2.81 -5.78 2.69
C GLY A 82 4.19 -5.18 2.38
N HIS A 83 4.46 -3.94 2.78
CA HIS A 83 5.77 -3.30 2.61
C HIS A 83 6.54 -3.25 3.93
N GLU A 84 7.67 -3.94 3.98
CA GLU A 84 8.43 -4.19 5.21
C GLU A 84 8.97 -2.92 5.90
N SER A 85 9.17 -1.82 5.15
CA SER A 85 9.66 -0.55 5.69
C SER A 85 8.57 0.41 6.19
N PHE A 86 7.28 0.06 6.11
CA PHE A 86 6.19 0.99 6.44
C PHE A 86 6.03 1.27 7.95
N GLY A 87 6.74 0.52 8.80
CA GLY A 87 6.92 0.89 10.21
C GLY A 87 7.81 2.11 10.46
N LEU A 88 8.46 2.65 9.41
CA LEU A 88 9.39 3.77 9.53
C LEU A 88 8.73 5.08 9.97
N VAL A 89 7.55 5.39 9.46
CA VAL A 89 6.81 6.62 9.80
C VAL A 89 5.32 6.36 9.96
N PRO A 90 4.65 6.99 10.96
CA PRO A 90 3.22 6.86 11.16
C PRO A 90 2.37 7.16 9.93
N GLY A 91 2.81 8.06 9.05
CA GLY A 91 2.10 8.39 7.81
C GLY A 91 1.96 7.20 6.84
N LEU A 92 2.99 6.35 6.72
CA LEU A 92 2.92 5.14 5.89
C LEU A 92 1.99 4.09 6.52
N MET A 93 2.06 3.95 7.84
CA MET A 93 1.18 3.03 8.58
C MET A 93 -0.29 3.48 8.56
N MET A 94 -0.55 4.79 8.57
CA MET A 94 -1.88 5.36 8.40
C MET A 94 -2.49 4.90 7.07
N PHE A 95 -1.79 5.10 5.94
CA PHE A 95 -2.29 4.63 4.64
C PHE A 95 -2.44 3.11 4.57
N SER A 96 -1.52 2.35 5.18
CA SER A 96 -1.62 0.89 5.26
C SER A 96 -2.89 0.45 5.99
N THR A 97 -3.23 1.14 7.08
CA THR A 97 -4.45 0.91 7.86
C THR A 97 -5.70 1.23 7.04
N LEU A 98 -5.71 2.36 6.31
CA LEU A 98 -6.83 2.74 5.44
C LEU A 98 -7.07 1.71 4.33
N TRP A 99 -6.02 1.29 3.63
CA TRP A 99 -6.14 0.30 2.55
C TRP A 99 -6.54 -1.09 3.05
N LEU A 100 -6.08 -1.50 4.24
CA LEU A 100 -6.53 -2.73 4.88
C LEU A 100 -8.03 -2.67 5.20
N ARG A 101 -8.48 -1.56 5.79
CA ARG A 101 -9.91 -1.36 6.09
C ARG A 101 -10.74 -1.37 4.82
N GLU A 102 -10.27 -0.71 3.75
CA GLU A 102 -10.97 -0.70 2.46
C GLU A 102 -11.03 -2.08 1.83
N HIS A 103 -9.94 -2.86 1.88
CA HIS A 103 -9.94 -4.24 1.39
C HIS A 103 -11.02 -5.07 2.09
N ASN A 104 -11.02 -5.08 3.42
CA ASN A 104 -11.99 -5.87 4.19
C ASN A 104 -13.44 -5.35 4.00
N ARG A 105 -13.62 -4.04 3.80
CA ARG A 105 -14.94 -3.45 3.46
C ARG A 105 -15.42 -3.91 2.09
N VAL A 106 -14.56 -3.91 1.07
CA VAL A 106 -14.89 -4.41 -0.27
C VAL A 106 -15.19 -5.92 -0.23
N CYS A 107 -14.41 -6.71 0.51
CA CYS A 107 -14.71 -8.13 0.73
C CYS A 107 -16.09 -8.34 1.36
N ALA A 108 -16.50 -7.50 2.31
CA ALA A 108 -17.82 -7.58 2.92
C ALA A 108 -18.95 -7.31 1.91
N ILE A 109 -18.82 -6.28 1.07
CA ILE A 109 -19.77 -5.97 -0.02
C ILE A 109 -19.83 -7.12 -1.02
N LEU A 110 -18.67 -7.58 -1.51
CA LEU A 110 -18.62 -8.67 -2.50
C LEU A 110 -19.27 -9.95 -1.97
N ARG A 111 -19.10 -10.25 -0.68
CA ARG A 111 -19.73 -11.42 -0.06
C ARG A 111 -21.23 -11.28 0.13
N GLU A 112 -21.73 -10.06 0.33
CA GLU A 112 -23.17 -9.78 0.39
C GLU A 112 -23.81 -9.97 -0.99
N ASP A 113 -23.17 -9.45 -2.04
CA ASP A 113 -23.64 -9.56 -3.43
C ASP A 113 -23.43 -10.96 -4.03
N HIS A 114 -22.39 -11.67 -3.57
CA HIS A 114 -22.01 -12.99 -4.04
C HIS A 114 -21.78 -13.99 -2.89
N PRO A 115 -22.85 -14.46 -2.21
CA PRO A 115 -22.73 -15.40 -1.09
C PRO A 115 -22.11 -16.75 -1.47
N GLU A 116 -22.11 -17.09 -2.76
CA GLU A 116 -21.56 -18.33 -3.30
C GLU A 116 -20.04 -18.29 -3.53
N TRP A 117 -19.39 -17.13 -3.41
CA TRP A 117 -17.95 -17.01 -3.65
C TRP A 117 -17.12 -17.51 -2.46
N ASP A 118 -16.02 -18.19 -2.79
CA ASP A 118 -15.05 -18.63 -1.81
C ASP A 118 -14.08 -17.51 -1.38
N ASP A 119 -13.25 -17.79 -0.38
CA ASP A 119 -12.27 -16.84 0.16
C ASP A 119 -11.30 -16.32 -0.90
N GLU A 120 -10.80 -17.20 -1.78
CA GLU A 120 -9.82 -16.86 -2.79
C GLU A 120 -10.41 -15.88 -3.81
N ARG A 121 -11.60 -16.19 -4.33
CA ARG A 121 -12.27 -15.32 -5.30
C ARG A 121 -12.61 -13.96 -4.70
N LEU A 122 -13.07 -13.91 -3.44
CA LEU A 122 -13.30 -12.66 -2.72
C LEU A 122 -12.01 -11.84 -2.59
N PHE A 123 -10.93 -12.45 -2.11
CA PHE A 123 -9.63 -11.79 -1.92
C PHE A 123 -9.07 -11.22 -3.24
N GLN A 124 -9.04 -12.03 -4.31
CA GLN A 124 -8.49 -11.60 -5.60
C GLN A 124 -9.38 -10.52 -6.24
N THR A 125 -10.70 -10.63 -6.14
CA THR A 125 -11.61 -9.61 -6.70
C THR A 125 -11.48 -8.30 -5.94
N ALA A 126 -11.43 -8.32 -4.60
CA ALA A 126 -11.19 -7.13 -3.80
C ALA A 126 -9.85 -6.47 -4.14
N ARG A 127 -8.79 -7.27 -4.36
CA ARG A 127 -7.50 -6.75 -4.84
C ARG A 127 -7.62 -6.01 -6.17
N LEU A 128 -8.36 -6.56 -7.15
CA LEU A 128 -8.59 -5.89 -8.44
C LEU A 128 -9.39 -4.59 -8.31
N VAL A 129 -10.42 -4.58 -7.46
CA VAL A 129 -11.20 -3.36 -7.15
C VAL A 129 -10.27 -2.29 -6.57
N LEU A 130 -9.44 -2.64 -5.59
CA LEU A 130 -8.52 -1.69 -4.95
C LEU A 130 -7.41 -1.21 -5.90
N ILE A 131 -6.95 -2.02 -6.85
CA ILE A 131 -6.07 -1.58 -7.94
C ILE A 131 -6.78 -0.48 -8.76
N GLY A 132 -8.03 -0.71 -9.16
CA GLY A 132 -8.84 0.27 -9.89
C GLY A 132 -9.06 1.57 -9.10
N GLN A 133 -9.41 1.46 -7.82
CA GLN A 133 -9.57 2.61 -6.92
C GLN A 133 -8.27 3.41 -6.79
N THR A 134 -7.13 2.72 -6.65
CA THR A 134 -5.82 3.36 -6.55
C THR A 134 -5.52 4.17 -7.81
N ILE A 135 -5.70 3.59 -8.99
CA ILE A 135 -5.43 4.29 -10.26
C ILE A 135 -6.38 5.48 -10.46
N LYS A 136 -7.66 5.30 -10.13
CA LYS A 136 -8.68 6.37 -10.19
C LYS A 136 -8.29 7.57 -9.34
N ILE A 137 -8.01 7.35 -8.05
CA ILE A 137 -7.60 8.42 -7.11
C ILE A 137 -6.29 9.06 -7.57
N VAL A 138 -5.34 8.25 -8.05
CA VAL A 138 -4.05 8.77 -8.53
C VAL A 138 -4.25 9.73 -9.70
N ILE A 139 -5.05 9.38 -10.71
CA ILE A 139 -5.24 10.22 -11.90
C ILE A 139 -6.11 11.44 -11.59
N GLU A 140 -7.26 11.25 -10.96
CA GLU A 140 -8.28 12.32 -10.84
C GLU A 140 -8.07 13.25 -9.66
N ASP A 141 -7.36 12.81 -8.60
CA ASP A 141 -7.13 13.62 -7.42
C ASP A 141 -5.64 13.98 -7.27
N TYR A 142 -4.77 12.98 -7.21
CA TYR A 142 -3.35 13.21 -6.90
C TYR A 142 -2.59 13.92 -8.03
N VAL A 143 -2.66 13.40 -9.26
CA VAL A 143 -2.02 14.04 -10.44
C VAL A 143 -2.72 15.36 -10.76
N GLN A 144 -4.05 15.43 -10.60
CA GLN A 144 -4.78 16.68 -10.76
C GLN A 144 -4.24 17.77 -9.84
N HIS A 145 -4.11 17.49 -8.54
CA HIS A 145 -3.56 18.42 -7.56
C HIS A 145 -2.12 18.84 -7.93
N LEU A 146 -1.25 17.86 -8.25
CA LEU A 146 0.15 18.14 -8.57
C LEU A 146 0.31 18.96 -9.86
N SER A 147 -0.54 18.73 -10.87
CA SER A 147 -0.45 19.40 -12.17
C SER A 147 -0.81 20.89 -12.12
N GLY A 148 -1.68 21.29 -11.18
CA GLY A 148 -2.26 22.63 -11.14
C GLY A 148 -3.15 22.98 -12.35
N TYR A 149 -3.53 21.98 -13.18
CA TYR A 149 -4.34 22.22 -14.36
C TYR A 149 -5.78 22.61 -14.00
N HIS A 150 -6.37 23.52 -14.77
CA HIS A 150 -7.82 23.77 -14.77
C HIS A 150 -8.59 22.71 -15.57
N PHE A 151 -7.91 21.99 -16.45
CA PHE A 151 -8.47 20.82 -17.12
C PHE A 151 -8.70 19.70 -16.10
N ARG A 152 -9.90 19.11 -16.14
CA ARG A 152 -10.28 17.99 -15.27
C ARG A 152 -9.80 16.68 -15.88
N LEU A 153 -8.76 16.11 -15.28
CA LEU A 153 -8.26 14.78 -15.60
C LEU A 153 -9.35 13.73 -15.33
N LYS A 154 -9.35 12.67 -16.14
CA LYS A 154 -10.32 11.58 -16.07
C LYS A 154 -9.61 10.24 -16.19
N PHE A 155 -9.89 9.32 -15.28
CA PHE A 155 -9.58 7.91 -15.45
C PHE A 155 -10.72 7.25 -16.20
N ASP A 156 -10.45 6.96 -17.47
CA ASP A 156 -11.36 6.31 -18.39
C ASP A 156 -10.55 5.42 -19.36
N PRO A 157 -10.40 4.13 -19.05
CA PRO A 157 -9.65 3.21 -19.90
C PRO A 157 -10.19 3.11 -21.34
N GLU A 158 -11.47 3.40 -21.57
CA GLU A 158 -12.11 3.27 -22.88
C GLU A 158 -11.52 4.24 -23.90
N LEU A 159 -10.95 5.37 -23.44
CA LEU A 159 -10.25 6.34 -24.28
C LEU A 159 -9.06 5.74 -25.03
N LEU A 160 -8.49 4.63 -24.55
CA LEU A 160 -7.36 3.96 -25.19
C LEU A 160 -7.77 2.71 -26.00
N PHE A 161 -9.05 2.31 -26.02
CA PHE A 161 -9.47 1.05 -26.66
C PHE A 161 -9.29 1.03 -28.19
N ARG A 162 -9.24 2.19 -28.82
CA ARG A 162 -9.04 2.34 -30.27
C ARG A 162 -7.62 2.80 -30.63
N GLU A 163 -6.76 2.94 -29.63
CA GLU A 163 -5.41 3.44 -29.79
C GLU A 163 -4.39 2.29 -29.74
N ASN A 164 -3.27 2.48 -30.43
CA ASN A 164 -2.14 1.54 -30.35
C ASN A 164 -1.37 1.77 -29.03
N PHE A 165 -1.90 1.22 -27.93
CA PHE A 165 -1.31 1.32 -26.60
C PHE A 165 -0.89 -0.05 -26.05
N GLN A 166 0.26 -0.10 -25.36
CA GLN A 166 0.80 -1.34 -24.80
C GLN A 166 0.50 -1.43 -23.31
N TYR A 167 -0.31 -2.42 -22.89
CA TYR A 167 -0.67 -2.66 -21.48
C TYR A 167 0.43 -3.42 -20.72
N ARG A 168 1.64 -2.87 -20.74
CA ARG A 168 2.80 -3.38 -19.98
C ARG A 168 3.64 -2.22 -19.50
N ASN A 169 4.30 -2.40 -18.36
CA ASN A 169 5.19 -1.38 -17.80
C ASN A 169 6.51 -1.99 -17.34
N ARG A 170 7.56 -1.17 -17.35
CA ARG A 170 8.84 -1.44 -16.72
C ARG A 170 9.31 -0.16 -16.05
N ILE A 171 9.37 -0.17 -14.72
CA ILE A 171 9.83 1.00 -13.96
C ILE A 171 11.29 1.28 -14.31
N ALA A 172 11.55 2.50 -14.77
CA ALA A 172 12.86 2.99 -15.12
C ALA A 172 13.60 3.53 -13.88
N ALA A 173 14.94 3.45 -13.89
CA ALA A 173 15.77 3.97 -12.80
C ALA A 173 15.69 5.50 -12.73
N GLU A 174 15.59 6.16 -13.87
CA GLU A 174 15.42 7.60 -14.01
C GLU A 174 14.12 8.07 -13.36
N PHE A 175 13.04 7.27 -13.46
CA PHE A 175 11.79 7.57 -12.78
C PHE A 175 11.92 7.42 -11.25
N ASN A 176 12.72 6.46 -10.78
CA ASN A 176 13.04 6.34 -9.35
C ASN A 176 13.76 7.60 -8.85
N HIS A 177 14.82 8.02 -9.54
CA HIS A 177 15.54 9.26 -9.21
C HIS A 177 14.64 10.50 -9.23
N LEU A 178 13.74 10.60 -10.22
CA LEU A 178 12.80 11.70 -10.34
C LEU A 178 11.87 11.79 -9.12
N TYR A 179 11.44 10.65 -8.56
CA TYR A 179 10.45 10.60 -7.48
C TYR A 179 11.02 10.81 -6.06
N HIS A 180 12.28 11.24 -5.94
CA HIS A 180 12.92 11.53 -4.66
C HIS A 180 12.48 12.89 -4.09
N TRP A 181 11.19 13.08 -3.84
CA TRP A 181 10.57 14.34 -3.38
C TRP A 181 10.67 14.56 -1.87
N HIS A 182 11.82 14.27 -1.29
CA HIS A 182 12.13 14.52 0.12
C HIS A 182 11.87 15.97 0.58
N PRO A 183 11.99 17.02 -0.27
CA PRO A 183 11.62 18.39 0.11
C PRO A 183 10.15 18.60 0.52
N LEU A 184 9.25 17.63 0.26
CA LEU A 184 7.87 17.68 0.76
C LEU A 184 7.80 17.43 2.28
N MET A 185 8.84 16.89 2.89
CA MET A 185 8.86 16.62 4.31
C MET A 185 9.08 17.93 5.09
N PRO A 186 8.22 18.26 6.07
CA PRO A 186 8.34 19.52 6.83
C PRO A 186 9.46 19.44 7.87
N ASP A 187 9.82 20.56 8.50
CA ASP A 187 10.78 20.59 9.62
C ASP A 187 10.25 19.85 10.87
N ALA A 188 8.93 19.85 11.06
CA ALA A 188 8.23 19.16 12.14
C ALA A 188 6.79 18.82 11.73
N PHE A 189 6.20 17.82 12.39
CA PHE A 189 4.84 17.34 12.13
C PHE A 189 3.87 17.90 13.18
N ALA A 190 2.88 18.69 12.76
CA ALA A 190 1.85 19.20 13.65
C ALA A 190 0.74 18.15 13.85
N LEU A 191 0.67 17.53 15.04
CA LEU A 191 -0.32 16.52 15.40
C LEU A 191 -1.13 16.97 16.62
N GLN A 192 -2.44 17.18 16.45
CA GLN A 192 -3.36 17.62 17.53
C GLN A 192 -2.84 18.84 18.31
N GLY A 193 -2.27 19.83 17.59
CA GLY A 193 -1.72 21.04 18.19
C GLY A 193 -0.33 20.89 18.83
N ARG A 194 0.30 19.71 18.75
CA ARG A 194 1.69 19.48 19.20
C ARG A 194 2.62 19.37 17.99
N LEU A 195 3.80 19.99 18.09
CA LEU A 195 4.86 19.82 17.10
C LEU A 195 5.74 18.61 17.46
N VAL A 196 5.76 17.62 16.59
CA VAL A 196 6.55 16.39 16.71
C VAL A 196 7.76 16.48 15.78
N ARG A 197 8.97 16.31 16.29
CA ARG A 197 10.20 16.35 15.48
C ARG A 197 10.56 14.97 14.94
N TYR A 198 11.44 14.90 13.93
CA TYR A 198 11.87 13.64 13.30
C TYR A 198 12.27 12.52 14.28
N PRO A 199 13.11 12.75 15.31
CA PRO A 199 13.49 11.66 16.24
C PRO A 199 12.31 11.10 17.03
N GLN A 200 11.22 11.87 17.16
CA GLN A 200 9.99 11.44 17.82
C GLN A 200 8.99 10.86 16.81
N PHE A 201 9.13 11.12 15.52
CA PHE A 201 8.19 10.68 14.49
C PHE A 201 8.66 9.39 13.79
N LEU A 202 9.97 9.22 13.59
CA LEU A 202 10.53 8.01 13.01
C LEU A 202 10.41 6.84 13.99
N PHE A 203 9.84 5.72 13.52
CA PHE A 203 9.58 4.51 14.31
C PHE A 203 8.75 4.73 15.59
N ASN A 204 7.87 5.74 15.60
CA ASN A 204 6.92 5.98 16.69
C ASN A 204 5.75 4.99 16.67
#